data_AF-A0A7S1ELF8-F1
#
_entry.id   AF-A0A7S1ELF8-F1
#
_cell.length_a   1.000
_cell.length_b   1.000
_cell.length_c   1.000
_cell.angle_alpha   90.00
_cell.angle_beta   90.00
_cell.angle_gamma   90.00
#
_symmetry.space_group_name_H-M   'P 1'
#
loop_
_entity.id
_entity.type
_entity.pdbx_description
1 polymer ?
#
loop_
_entity_poly.entity_id
_entity_poly.type
_entity_poly.pdbx_seq_one_letter_code
_entity_poly.pdbx_strand_id
1 'polypeptide(L)'
;ASFELRYFDASGKTLERTERLDIPGRVFRKEGLGKDVTDKFLAGLPGIQKEGCDGLITSARWIVHRMPAHTRTVCLEFFGNPKDCVPSIVDIKDYMFSIADQGVLLAGLEHLDDRYLKAVGYATKSKRGGLPKMVLVGDIVGDDADAVARA
;
A
#
# COMPACT_ATOMS: atom_id res chain seq x y z
N ALA A 1 -14.06 -11.49 9.61
CA ALA A 1 -12.81 -11.68 10.35
C ALA A 1 -13.17 -11.92 11.81
N SER A 2 -12.49 -12.86 12.45
CA SER A 2 -12.78 -13.28 13.82
C SER A 2 -11.56 -12.99 14.68
N PHE A 3 -11.78 -12.33 15.81
CA PHE A 3 -10.74 -11.92 16.75
C PHE A 3 -11.05 -12.49 18.12
N GLU A 4 -10.04 -13.06 18.77
CA GLU A 4 -10.11 -13.47 20.16
C GLU A 4 -9.37 -12.41 21.00
N LEU A 5 -10.08 -11.84 21.96
CA LEU A 5 -9.57 -10.88 22.91
C LEU A 5 -9.37 -11.58 24.23
N ARG A 6 -8.15 -11.51 24.76
CA ARG A 6 -7.78 -12.08 26.05
C ARG A 6 -7.38 -10.95 26.98
N TYR A 7 -8.14 -10.77 28.04
CA TYR A 7 -7.93 -9.74 29.05
C TYR A 7 -7.16 -10.34 30.21
N PHE A 8 -6.01 -9.75 30.52
CA PHE A 8 -5.17 -10.17 31.63
C PHE A 8 -5.18 -9.10 32.72
N ASP A 9 -4.91 -9.53 33.95
CA ASP A 9 -4.70 -8.63 35.09
C ASP A 9 -3.54 -7.65 34.85
N ALA A 10 -3.35 -6.69 35.75
CA ALA A 10 -2.27 -5.70 35.65
C ALA A 10 -0.85 -6.31 35.61
N SER A 11 -0.69 -7.57 36.00
CA SER A 11 0.59 -8.29 35.88
C SER A 11 0.82 -8.85 34.47
N GLY A 12 -0.22 -8.92 33.64
CA GLY A 12 -0.21 -9.51 32.30
C GLY A 12 -0.14 -11.05 32.30
N LYS A 13 -0.34 -11.71 33.44
CA LYS A 13 -0.13 -13.15 33.61
C LYS A 13 -1.42 -13.92 33.87
N THR A 14 -2.32 -13.37 34.68
CA THR A 14 -3.58 -14.05 34.99
C THR A 14 -4.61 -13.67 33.96
N LEU A 15 -5.15 -14.66 33.23
CA LEU A 15 -6.25 -14.45 32.31
C LEU A 15 -7.55 -14.22 33.10
N GLU A 16 -8.18 -13.07 32.90
CA GLU A 16 -9.44 -12.70 33.58
C GLU A 16 -10.66 -13.00 32.72
N ARG A 17 -10.56 -12.74 31.41
CA ARG A 17 -11.67 -12.94 30.47
C ARG A 17 -11.19 -13.23 29.06
N THR A 18 -11.97 -14.02 28.33
CA THR A 18 -11.87 -14.16 26.88
C THR A 18 -13.15 -13.67 26.23
N GLU A 19 -13.02 -12.96 25.11
CA GLU A 19 -14.13 -12.44 24.31
C GLU A 19 -13.85 -12.70 22.83
N ARG A 20 -14.88 -13.01 22.05
CA ARG A 20 -14.76 -13.19 20.61
C ARG A 20 -15.52 -12.09 19.87
N LEU A 21 -14.82 -11.41 18.97
CA LEU A 21 -15.41 -10.43 18.06
C LEU A 21 -15.44 -11.00 16.63
N ASP A 22 -16.64 -11.17 16.08
CA ASP A 22 -16.83 -11.52 14.68
C ASP A 22 -17.24 -10.26 13.90
N ILE A 23 -16.29 -9.68 13.18
CA ILE A 23 -16.47 -8.42 12.45
C ILE A 23 -16.47 -8.73 10.94
N PRO A 24 -17.52 -8.38 10.18
CA PRO A 24 -17.53 -8.60 8.74
C PRO A 24 -16.36 -7.88 8.06
N GLY A 25 -15.64 -8.58 7.17
CA GLY A 25 -14.41 -8.05 6.55
C GLY A 25 -14.61 -6.71 5.83
N ARG A 26 -15.78 -6.56 5.18
CA ARG A 26 -16.22 -5.33 4.49
C ARG A 26 -16.28 -4.08 5.38
N VAL A 27 -16.26 -4.22 6.70
CA VAL A 27 -16.25 -3.08 7.63
C VAL A 27 -14.86 -2.45 7.70
N PHE A 28 -13.79 -3.27 7.66
CA PHE A 28 -12.41 -2.78 7.72
C PHE A 28 -11.93 -2.12 6.42
N ARG A 29 -12.59 -2.43 5.31
CA ARG A 29 -12.22 -1.93 4.00
C ARG A 29 -13.46 -1.77 3.14
N LYS A 30 -13.73 -0.53 2.73
CA LYS A 30 -14.72 -0.23 1.72
C LYS A 30 -14.32 -0.83 0.37
N GLU A 31 -15.23 -1.59 -0.21
CA GLU A 31 -15.05 -2.14 -1.55
C GLU A 31 -14.83 -1.03 -2.59
N GLY A 32 -13.98 -1.31 -3.58
CA GLY A 32 -13.56 -0.35 -4.59
C GLY A 32 -12.53 0.70 -4.10
N LEU A 33 -12.28 0.78 -2.79
CA LEU A 33 -11.28 1.69 -2.24
C LEU A 33 -9.93 0.95 -2.07
N GLY A 34 -8.88 1.53 -2.64
CA GLY A 34 -7.51 1.03 -2.48
C GLY A 34 -7.08 1.13 -1.01
N LYS A 35 -6.82 2.36 -0.56
CA LYS A 35 -6.53 2.68 0.85
C LYS A 35 -7.79 3.25 1.51
N ASP A 36 -8.30 2.55 2.51
CA ASP A 36 -9.41 3.06 3.34
C ASP A 36 -8.87 3.79 4.57
N VAL A 37 -8.97 5.12 4.52
CA VAL A 37 -8.62 6.04 5.62
C VAL A 37 -9.84 6.53 6.40
N THR A 38 -11.05 6.10 6.01
CA THR A 38 -12.30 6.59 6.60
C THR A 38 -12.66 5.84 7.87
N ASP A 39 -12.45 4.52 7.89
CA ASP A 39 -12.55 3.74 9.12
C ASP A 39 -11.19 3.65 9.82
N LYS A 40 -11.00 4.57 10.77
CA LYS A 40 -9.87 4.57 11.69
C LYS A 40 -10.16 3.76 12.95
N PHE A 41 -11.43 3.51 13.27
CA PHE A 41 -11.87 2.86 14.50
C PHE A 41 -11.87 1.33 14.37
N LEU A 42 -11.80 0.81 13.13
CA LEU A 42 -11.69 -0.61 12.81
C LEU A 42 -12.79 -1.43 13.50
N ALA A 43 -14.02 -0.93 13.38
CA ALA A 43 -15.20 -1.48 14.07
C ALA A 43 -15.08 -1.60 15.61
N GLY A 44 -14.18 -0.84 16.23
CA GLY A 44 -13.94 -0.87 17.68
C GLY A 44 -13.01 -1.99 18.13
N LEU A 45 -12.23 -2.58 17.23
CA LEU A 45 -11.22 -3.59 17.58
C LEU A 45 -10.10 -2.95 18.43
N PRO A 46 -9.99 -3.31 19.73
CA PRO A 46 -9.09 -2.63 20.64
C PRO A 46 -7.62 -2.95 20.36
N GLY A 47 -6.76 -1.94 20.52
CA GLY A 47 -5.29 -2.04 20.43
C GLY A 47 -4.74 -2.18 19.01
N ILE A 48 -5.59 -2.06 17.99
CA ILE A 48 -5.21 -2.14 16.56
C ILE A 48 -5.58 -0.84 15.81
N GLN A 49 -6.17 0.15 16.49
CA GLN A 49 -6.53 1.44 15.92
C GLN A 49 -5.31 2.11 15.25
N LYS A 50 -5.52 2.64 14.03
CA LYS A 50 -4.45 3.10 13.13
C LYS A 50 -3.61 4.28 13.65
N GLU A 51 -4.03 4.94 14.73
CA GLU A 51 -3.37 6.10 15.35
C GLU A 51 -2.93 5.82 16.80
N GLY A 52 -3.04 4.56 17.28
CA GLY A 52 -2.55 4.15 18.60
C GLY A 52 -3.22 4.82 19.79
N CYS A 53 -4.44 5.33 19.61
CA CYS A 53 -5.15 6.11 20.63
C CYS A 53 -5.87 5.24 21.67
N ASP A 54 -5.88 3.91 21.51
CA ASP A 54 -6.64 2.96 22.32
C ASP A 54 -5.77 1.92 23.04
N GLY A 55 -4.44 2.03 22.93
CA GLY A 55 -3.52 1.13 23.62
C GLY A 55 -2.09 1.19 23.08
N LEU A 56 -1.21 0.39 23.70
CA LEU A 56 0.17 0.21 23.27
C LEU A 56 0.35 -1.19 22.70
N ILE A 57 0.77 -1.27 21.43
CA ILE A 57 1.15 -2.54 20.82
C ILE A 57 2.48 -2.98 21.41
N THR A 58 2.48 -4.07 22.19
CA THR A 58 3.70 -4.62 22.82
C THR A 58 4.36 -5.71 21.98
N SER A 59 3.59 -6.39 21.14
CA SER A 59 4.08 -7.43 20.22
C SER A 59 3.10 -7.62 19.07
N ALA A 60 3.61 -8.12 17.94
CA ALA A 60 2.80 -8.45 16.78
C ALA A 60 3.38 -9.68 16.07
N ARG A 61 2.50 -10.46 15.44
CA ARG A 61 2.88 -11.55 14.53
C ARG A 61 2.35 -11.21 13.15
N TRP A 62 3.26 -11.18 12.18
CA TRP A 62 2.93 -10.83 10.80
C TRP A 62 2.92 -12.08 9.93
N ILE A 63 2.03 -12.08 8.94
CA ILE A 63 2.16 -12.96 7.78
C ILE A 63 3.12 -12.25 6.82
N VAL A 64 4.20 -12.91 6.46
CA VAL A 64 5.18 -12.40 5.49
C VAL A 64 5.02 -13.20 4.20
N HIS A 65 4.78 -12.49 3.10
CA HIS A 65 4.72 -13.10 1.78
C HIS A 65 6.13 -13.34 1.24
N ARG A 66 6.31 -14.39 0.45
CA ARG A 66 7.58 -14.63 -0.25
C ARG A 66 7.85 -13.45 -1.19
N MET A 67 9.04 -12.87 -1.10
CA MET A 67 9.48 -11.83 -2.03
C MET A 67 9.70 -12.45 -3.42
N PRO A 68 9.11 -11.88 -4.49
CA PRO A 68 9.39 -12.32 -5.86
C PRO A 68 10.88 -12.17 -6.21
N ALA A 69 11.39 -13.05 -7.08
CA ALA A 69 12.82 -13.10 -7.40
C ALA A 69 13.32 -11.89 -8.20
N HIS A 70 12.44 -11.20 -8.93
CA HIS A 70 12.80 -10.12 -9.82
C HIS A 70 11.95 -8.88 -9.58
N THR A 71 12.61 -7.72 -9.65
CA THR A 71 12.00 -6.39 -9.53
C THR A 71 12.52 -5.49 -10.64
N ARG A 72 11.64 -4.65 -11.18
CA ARG A 72 11.96 -3.55 -12.09
C ARG A 72 11.21 -2.30 -11.64
N THR A 73 11.96 -1.22 -11.45
CA THR A 73 11.38 0.09 -11.13
C THR A 73 11.27 0.91 -12.41
N VAL A 74 10.05 1.33 -12.74
CA VAL A 74 9.77 2.23 -13.85
C VAL A 74 9.52 3.65 -13.34
N CYS A 75 9.98 4.65 -14.09
CA CYS A 75 9.85 6.06 -13.76
C CYS A 75 9.26 6.79 -14.96
N LEU A 76 8.05 7.31 -14.82
CA LEU A 76 7.38 8.10 -15.85
C LEU A 76 7.41 9.58 -15.45
N GLU A 77 8.04 10.40 -16.27
CA GLU A 77 8.13 11.86 -16.06
C GLU A 77 7.12 12.59 -16.93
N PHE A 78 6.25 13.36 -16.28
CA PHE A 78 5.22 14.13 -16.95
C PHE A 78 5.56 15.62 -16.89
N PHE A 79 5.62 16.27 -18.06
CA PHE A 79 6.00 17.68 -18.19
C PHE A 79 4.79 18.60 -18.44
N GLY A 80 3.62 18.02 -18.73
CA GLY A 80 2.36 18.73 -18.96
C GLY A 80 1.60 19.06 -17.67
N ASN A 81 0.32 19.43 -17.80
CA ASN A 81 -0.52 19.66 -16.63
C ASN A 81 -0.71 18.34 -15.87
N PRO A 82 -0.45 18.27 -14.55
CA PRO A 82 -0.62 17.04 -13.78
C PRO A 82 -1.99 16.39 -13.91
N LYS A 83 -3.05 17.18 -14.13
CA LYS A 83 -4.41 16.65 -14.33
C LYS A 83 -4.51 15.67 -15.49
N ASP A 84 -3.75 15.91 -16.56
CA ASP A 84 -3.77 15.07 -17.77
C ASP A 84 -3.02 13.75 -17.55
N CYS A 85 -2.27 13.65 -16.45
CA CYS A 85 -1.39 12.53 -16.14
C CYS A 85 -1.97 11.60 -15.07
N VAL A 86 -2.93 12.09 -14.28
CA VAL A 86 -3.67 11.29 -13.29
C VAL A 86 -4.34 10.05 -13.92
N PRO A 87 -4.95 10.11 -15.13
CA PRO A 87 -5.54 8.94 -15.77
C PRO A 87 -4.54 7.78 -15.95
N SER A 88 -3.26 8.07 -16.18
CA SER A 88 -2.23 7.04 -16.33
C SER A 88 -2.08 6.14 -15.10
N ILE A 89 -2.42 6.63 -13.90
CA ILE A 89 -2.42 5.80 -12.67
C ILE A 89 -3.48 4.69 -12.78
N VAL A 90 -4.65 5.02 -13.32
CA VAL A 90 -5.75 4.05 -13.53
C VAL A 90 -5.37 3.08 -14.64
N ASP A 91 -4.90 3.59 -15.78
CA ASP A 91 -4.51 2.75 -16.93
C ASP A 91 -3.41 1.75 -16.56
N ILE A 92 -2.37 2.18 -15.84
CA ILE A 92 -1.30 1.31 -15.36
C ILE A 92 -1.86 0.24 -14.42
N LYS A 93 -2.71 0.61 -13.46
CA LYS A 93 -3.30 -0.35 -12.53
C LYS A 93 -4.18 -1.37 -13.25
N ASP A 94 -5.03 -0.92 -14.15
CA ASP A 94 -5.96 -1.79 -14.89
C ASP A 94 -5.18 -2.77 -15.77
N TYR A 95 -4.14 -2.29 -16.46
CA TYR A 95 -3.23 -3.16 -17.22
C TYR A 95 -2.54 -4.19 -16.31
N MET A 96 -1.90 -3.74 -15.22
CA MET A 96 -1.18 -4.63 -14.32
C MET A 96 -2.09 -5.66 -13.65
N PHE A 97 -3.34 -5.31 -13.33
CA PHE A 97 -4.33 -6.25 -12.82
C PHE A 97 -4.80 -7.25 -13.89
N SER A 98 -4.90 -6.83 -15.16
CA SER A 98 -5.26 -7.73 -16.25
C SER A 98 -4.22 -8.82 -16.53
N ILE A 99 -2.95 -8.60 -16.14
CA ILE A 99 -1.85 -9.55 -16.33
C ILE A 99 -1.40 -10.23 -15.02
N ALA A 100 -2.06 -9.96 -13.89
CA ALA A 100 -1.64 -10.45 -12.57
C ALA A 100 -1.55 -11.99 -12.51
N ASP A 101 -2.46 -12.69 -13.18
CA ASP A 101 -2.49 -14.15 -13.26
C ASP A 101 -1.29 -14.76 -14.01
N GLN A 102 -0.50 -13.92 -14.72
CA GLN A 102 0.74 -14.32 -15.39
C GLN A 102 1.96 -14.28 -14.45
N GLY A 103 1.76 -14.03 -13.15
CA GLY A 103 2.84 -14.01 -12.15
C GLY A 103 3.63 -12.70 -12.10
N VAL A 104 3.10 -11.62 -12.70
CA VAL A 104 3.68 -10.27 -12.65
C VAL A 104 2.75 -9.37 -11.84
N LEU A 105 3.29 -8.67 -10.86
CA LEU A 105 2.53 -7.84 -9.92
C LEU A 105 3.06 -6.41 -9.90
N LEU A 106 2.15 -5.46 -9.73
CA LEU A 106 2.49 -4.09 -9.37
C LEU A 106 2.62 -4.00 -7.84
N ALA A 107 3.86 -4.01 -7.35
CA ALA A 107 4.17 -3.98 -5.91
C ALA A 107 3.97 -2.58 -5.31
N GLY A 108 4.22 -1.53 -6.10
CA GLY A 108 4.08 -0.14 -5.70
C GLY A 108 3.81 0.75 -6.91
N LEU A 109 3.06 1.83 -6.69
CA LEU A 109 2.84 2.88 -7.68
C LEU A 109 2.69 4.21 -6.95
N GLU A 110 3.78 4.97 -6.93
CA GLU A 110 3.91 6.22 -6.20
C GLU A 110 3.82 7.41 -7.14
N HIS A 111 3.16 8.45 -6.67
CA HIS A 111 2.97 9.71 -7.38
C HIS A 111 3.62 10.86 -6.59
N LEU A 112 4.46 11.65 -7.27
CA LEU A 112 5.08 12.85 -6.70
C LEU A 112 4.79 14.07 -7.59
N ASP A 113 4.22 15.12 -7.01
CA ASP A 113 4.02 16.41 -7.68
C ASP A 113 5.29 17.29 -7.68
N ASP A 114 5.30 18.35 -8.49
CA ASP A 114 6.46 19.22 -8.66
C ASP A 114 6.93 19.94 -7.38
N ARG A 115 6.09 20.07 -6.35
CA ARG A 115 6.49 20.63 -5.06
C ARG A 115 7.34 19.62 -4.30
N TYR A 116 6.93 18.35 -4.28
CA TYR A 116 7.74 17.28 -3.70
C TYR A 116 9.05 17.10 -4.48
N LEU A 117 9.00 17.10 -5.82
CA LEU A 117 10.20 16.97 -6.65
C LEU A 117 11.23 18.07 -6.36
N LYS A 118 10.78 19.32 -6.18
CA LYS A 118 11.65 20.43 -5.76
C LYS A 118 12.23 20.19 -4.36
N ALA A 119 11.39 19.80 -3.41
CA ALA A 119 11.79 19.64 -2.01
C ALA A 119 12.87 18.57 -1.84
N VAL A 120 12.80 17.46 -2.60
CA VAL A 120 13.76 16.36 -2.53
C VAL A 120 14.96 16.54 -3.47
N GLY A 121 15.04 17.65 -4.20
CA GLY A 121 16.12 17.89 -5.17
C GLY A 121 16.13 16.87 -6.31
N TYR A 122 14.95 16.48 -6.81
CA TYR A 122 14.83 15.47 -7.85
C TYR A 122 15.61 15.85 -9.12
N ALA A 123 16.40 14.91 -9.62
CA ALA A 123 17.15 15.05 -10.87
C ALA A 123 16.38 14.42 -12.04
N THR A 124 15.94 15.26 -12.98
CA THR A 124 15.24 14.84 -14.20
C THR A 124 16.08 13.83 -14.99
N LYS A 125 15.47 12.70 -15.35
CA LYS A 125 16.09 11.61 -16.13
C LYS A 125 15.93 11.81 -17.63
N SER A 126 14.84 12.43 -18.06
CA SER A 126 14.57 12.71 -19.47
C SER A 126 15.52 13.75 -20.05
N LYS A 127 15.84 13.58 -21.34
CA LYS A 127 16.60 14.55 -22.13
C LYS A 127 15.81 15.83 -22.47
N ARG A 128 14.51 15.86 -22.18
CA ARG A 128 13.61 16.98 -22.54
C ARG A 128 13.97 18.30 -21.84
N GLY A 129 14.71 18.23 -20.73
CA GLY A 129 15.10 19.39 -19.93
C GLY A 129 13.96 19.91 -19.06
N GLY A 130 14.33 20.64 -17.99
CA GLY A 130 13.39 21.19 -17.02
C GLY A 130 12.95 20.18 -15.95
N LEU A 131 12.21 20.68 -14.96
CA LEU A 131 11.66 19.86 -13.88
C LEU A 131 10.29 19.31 -14.30
N PRO A 132 10.03 17.99 -14.19
CA PRO A 132 8.71 17.42 -14.41
C PRO A 132 7.67 18.09 -13.51
N LYS A 133 6.44 18.14 -14.01
CA LYS A 133 5.28 18.57 -13.24
C LYS A 133 4.75 17.48 -12.33
N MET A 134 5.04 16.23 -12.68
CA MET A 134 4.69 15.06 -11.90
C MET A 134 5.60 13.89 -12.31
N VAL A 135 5.86 12.98 -11.36
CA VAL A 135 6.52 11.70 -11.60
C VAL A 135 5.67 10.56 -11.04
N LEU A 136 5.52 9.49 -11.83
CA LEU A 136 5.05 8.19 -11.35
C LEU A 136 6.24 7.24 -11.23
N VAL A 137 6.37 6.56 -10.09
CA VAL A 137 7.36 5.51 -9.84
C VAL A 137 6.62 4.22 -9.54
N GLY A 138 6.82 3.20 -10.38
CA GLY A 138 6.17 1.90 -10.22
C GLY A 138 7.19 0.80 -10.01
N ASP A 139 6.92 -0.12 -9.09
CA ASP A 139 7.70 -1.34 -8.91
C ASP A 139 6.92 -2.53 -9.46
N ILE A 140 7.46 -3.16 -10.50
CA ILE A 140 6.94 -4.36 -11.15
C ILE A 140 7.76 -5.54 -10.65
N VAL A 141 7.09 -6.58 -10.15
CA VAL A 141 7.74 -7.74 -9.51
C VAL A 141 7.17 -9.06 -10.03
N GLY A 142 7.98 -10.11 -9.99
CA GLY A 142 7.60 -11.45 -10.42
C GLY A 142 8.76 -12.44 -10.31
N ASP A 143 8.51 -13.70 -10.60
CA ASP A 143 9.54 -14.76 -10.55
C ASP A 143 10.16 -15.09 -11.92
N ASP A 144 9.57 -14.58 -13.00
CA ASP A 144 10.13 -14.67 -14.35
C ASP A 144 10.68 -13.29 -14.74
N ALA A 145 11.99 -13.22 -14.96
CA ALA A 145 12.69 -11.97 -15.28
C ALA A 145 12.21 -11.34 -16.59
N ASP A 146 11.88 -12.15 -17.60
CA ASP A 146 11.46 -11.67 -18.90
C ASP A 146 9.99 -11.22 -18.87
N ALA A 147 9.14 -11.90 -18.10
CA ALA A 147 7.77 -11.48 -17.87
C ALA A 147 7.73 -10.11 -17.16
N VAL A 148 8.55 -9.93 -16.12
CA VAL A 148 8.68 -8.65 -15.41
C VAL A 148 9.25 -7.55 -16.31
N ALA A 149 10.14 -7.88 -17.25
CA ALA A 149 10.71 -6.90 -18.17
C ALA A 149 9.78 -6.52 -19.33
N ARG A 150 8.84 -7.40 -19.71
CA ARG A 150 7.85 -7.14 -20.77
C ARG A 150 6.67 -6.30 -20.29
N ALA A 151 6.31 -6.44 -19.02
CA ALA A 151 5.27 -5.66 -18.36
C ALA A 151 5.72 -4.20 -18.14
#